data_AF-A0A434F261-F1
#
_entry.id   AF-A0A434F261-F1
#
_cell.length_a   1.000
_cell.length_b   1.000
_cell.length_c   1.000
_cell.angle_alpha   90.00
_cell.angle_beta   90.00
_cell.angle_gamma   90.00
#
_symmetry.space_group_name_H-M   'P 1'
#
loop_
_entity.id
_entity.type
_entity.pdbx_description
1 polymer ?
#
loop_
_entity_poly.entity_id
_entity_poly.type
_entity_poly.pdbx_seq_one_letter_code
_entity_poly.pdbx_strand_id
1 'polypeptide(L)'
;MFATILIVLVVVIAAVLVYAATRPNDFVVTRSAAIKAPAETIFPLINDFRRWPEWSPFEKLDPQMQRTLSGADSGKGAAYAWEGNSKAGKGRMEITNSVPSSQVALKLDFEKPLRANNTVDFTLSPSGEGTTVTWAMRGARPFIAKL
;
A
#
# COMPACT_ATOMS: atom_id res chain seq x y z
N MET A 1 -45.34 10.30 -19.87
CA MET A 1 -44.38 9.21 -20.18
C MET A 1 -42.92 9.63 -19.91
N PHE A 2 -42.41 10.68 -20.57
CA PHE A 2 -41.05 11.19 -20.30
C PHE A 2 -40.79 11.61 -18.84
N ALA A 3 -41.70 12.37 -18.23
CA ALA A 3 -41.56 12.78 -16.83
C ALA A 3 -41.45 11.59 -15.86
N THR A 4 -42.26 10.54 -16.09
CA THR A 4 -42.22 9.31 -15.27
C THR A 4 -40.89 8.58 -15.41
N ILE A 5 -40.37 8.46 -16.64
CA ILE A 5 -39.06 7.84 -16.89
C ILE A 5 -37.94 8.64 -16.19
N LEU A 6 -38.01 9.97 -16.24
CA LEU A 6 -37.03 10.83 -15.57
C LEU A 6 -37.07 10.66 -14.05
N ILE A 7 -38.28 10.60 -13.45
CA ILE A 7 -38.45 10.39 -12.01
C ILE A 7 -37.89 9.03 -11.59
N VAL A 8 -38.21 7.95 -12.33
CA VAL A 8 -37.69 6.61 -12.03
C VAL A 8 -36.16 6.59 -12.11
N LEU A 9 -35.58 7.22 -13.14
CA LEU A 9 -34.12 7.32 -13.27
C LEU A 9 -33.49 8.06 -12.08
N VAL A 10 -34.07 9.19 -11.66
CA VAL A 10 -33.59 9.95 -10.50
C VAL A 10 -33.67 9.12 -9.22
N VAL A 11 -34.75 8.37 -9.01
CA VAL A 11 -34.92 7.50 -7.83
C VAL A 11 -33.87 6.38 -7.83
N VAL A 12 -33.60 5.76 -8.98
CA VAL A 12 -32.56 4.73 -9.10
C VAL A 12 -31.18 5.31 -8.80
N ILE A 13 -30.84 6.46 -9.37
CA ILE A 13 -29.57 7.14 -9.10
C ILE A 13 -29.46 7.48 -7.60
N ALA A 14 -30.52 8.05 -7.00
CA ALA A 14 -30.54 8.38 -5.57
C ALA A 14 -30.34 7.15 -4.68
N ALA A 15 -31.01 6.03 -4.99
CA ALA A 15 -30.85 4.78 -4.26
C ALA A 15 -29.41 4.25 -4.31
N VAL A 16 -28.80 4.29 -5.50
CA VAL A 16 -27.39 3.89 -5.71
C VAL A 16 -26.43 4.78 -4.91
N LEU A 17 -26.66 6.11 -4.90
CA LEU A 17 -25.85 7.06 -4.13
C LEU A 17 -25.98 6.87 -2.62
N VAL A 18 -27.21 6.65 -2.11
CA VAL A 18 -27.46 6.36 -0.69
C VAL A 18 -26.76 5.06 -0.30
N TYR A 19 -26.86 4.02 -1.13
CA TYR A 19 -26.16 2.76 -0.88
C TYR A 19 -24.64 2.96 -0.79
N ALA A 20 -24.02 3.64 -1.75
CA ALA A 20 -22.59 3.96 -1.70
C ALA A 20 -22.19 4.78 -0.46
N ALA A 21 -23.05 5.70 0.00
CA ALA A 21 -22.82 6.50 1.19
C ALA A 21 -22.76 5.68 2.49
N THR A 22 -23.42 4.52 2.55
CA THR A 22 -23.37 3.62 3.72
C THR A 22 -22.09 2.79 3.82
N ARG A 23 -21.24 2.78 2.78
CA ARG A 23 -20.00 1.98 2.74
C ARG A 23 -18.83 2.72 3.41
N PRO A 24 -17.88 2.01 4.06
CA PRO A 24 -16.70 2.61 4.68
C PRO A 24 -15.91 3.53 3.74
N ASN A 25 -15.35 4.60 4.31
CA ASN A 25 -14.50 5.57 3.61
C ASN A 25 -13.06 5.08 3.43
N ASP A 26 -12.71 4.02 4.13
CA ASP A 26 -11.37 3.45 4.19
C ASP A 26 -11.38 1.98 3.76
N PHE A 27 -10.20 1.49 3.42
CA PHE A 27 -9.96 0.08 3.22
C PHE A 27 -8.73 -0.36 4.01
N VAL A 28 -8.72 -1.63 4.39
CA VAL A 28 -7.54 -2.30 4.94
C VAL A 28 -7.35 -3.61 4.18
N VAL A 29 -6.16 -3.82 3.64
CA VAL A 29 -5.75 -5.09 3.05
C VAL A 29 -4.60 -5.65 3.86
N THR A 30 -4.77 -6.86 4.39
CA THR A 30 -3.75 -7.55 5.18
C THR A 30 -3.35 -8.85 4.51
N ARG A 31 -2.05 -9.16 4.54
CA ARG A 31 -1.46 -10.42 4.11
C ARG A 31 -0.41 -10.84 5.14
N SER A 32 -0.29 -12.14 5.36
CA SER A 32 0.71 -12.69 6.29
C SER A 32 1.44 -13.85 5.64
N ALA A 33 2.72 -14.00 5.96
CA ALA A 33 3.55 -15.12 5.54
C ALA A 33 4.38 -15.62 6.74
N ALA A 34 4.46 -16.94 6.91
CA ALA A 34 5.38 -17.56 7.86
C ALA A 34 6.73 -17.78 7.17
N ILE A 35 7.79 -17.20 7.72
CA ILE A 35 9.15 -17.26 7.17
C ILE A 35 10.03 -18.02 8.17
N LYS A 36 10.75 -19.03 7.68
CA LYS A 36 11.71 -19.80 8.49
C LYS A 36 13.03 -19.04 8.66
N ALA A 37 12.95 -17.88 9.30
CA ALA A 37 14.08 -17.05 9.67
C ALA A 37 13.71 -16.19 10.90
N PRO A 38 14.69 -15.83 11.75
CA PRO A 38 14.47 -14.93 12.86
C PRO A 38 14.17 -13.51 12.37
N ALA A 39 13.45 -12.74 13.19
CA ALA A 39 12.99 -11.40 12.83
C ALA A 39 14.17 -10.44 12.58
N GLU A 40 15.29 -10.66 13.26
CA GLU A 40 16.55 -9.91 13.14
C GLU A 40 17.16 -10.04 11.74
N THR A 41 16.92 -11.16 11.05
CA THR A 41 17.40 -11.39 9.69
C THR A 41 16.46 -10.75 8.66
N ILE A 42 15.16 -10.78 8.94
CA ILE A 42 14.13 -10.26 8.02
C ILE A 42 14.03 -8.74 8.09
N PHE A 43 14.06 -8.17 9.30
CA PHE A 43 13.83 -6.76 9.54
C PHE A 43 14.73 -5.84 8.69
N PRO A 44 16.05 -6.07 8.56
CA PRO A 44 16.91 -5.22 7.74
C PRO A 44 16.57 -5.26 6.24
N LEU A 45 15.94 -6.31 5.73
CA LEU A 45 15.47 -6.39 4.33
C LEU A 45 14.32 -5.42 4.05
N ILE A 46 13.49 -5.16 5.06
CA ILE A 46 12.32 -4.28 4.98
C ILE A 46 12.72 -2.84 5.31
N ASN A 47 13.58 -2.68 6.33
CA ASN A 47 14.01 -1.40 6.87
C ASN A 47 14.98 -0.60 5.98
N ASP A 48 15.52 -1.21 4.93
CA ASP A 48 16.46 -0.59 4.00
C ASP A 48 15.99 -0.77 2.56
N PHE A 49 15.61 0.32 1.91
CA PHE A 49 15.13 0.30 0.52
C PHE A 49 16.17 -0.16 -0.50
N ARG A 50 17.48 -0.13 -0.19
CA ARG A 50 18.53 -0.69 -1.06
C ARG A 50 18.42 -2.21 -1.19
N ARG A 51 17.79 -2.86 -0.22
CA ARG A 51 17.59 -4.31 -0.17
C ARG A 51 16.27 -4.77 -0.79
N TRP A 52 15.36 -3.85 -1.08
CA TRP A 52 14.06 -4.18 -1.68
C TRP A 52 14.16 -4.88 -3.05
N PRO A 53 15.12 -4.55 -3.94
CA PRO A 53 15.35 -5.31 -5.18
C PRO A 53 15.56 -6.82 -4.98
N GLU A 54 16.03 -7.26 -3.81
CA GLU A 54 16.29 -8.67 -3.52
C GLU A 54 14.99 -9.50 -3.39
N TRP A 55 13.87 -8.88 -2.99
CA TRP A 55 12.67 -9.62 -2.58
C TRP A 55 11.34 -9.01 -3.03
N SER A 56 11.27 -7.70 -3.26
CA SER A 56 10.02 -7.00 -3.52
C SER A 56 9.40 -7.44 -4.86
N PRO A 57 8.11 -7.84 -4.89
CA PRO A 57 7.44 -8.18 -6.14
C PRO A 57 7.35 -7.01 -7.13
N PHE A 58 7.28 -5.78 -6.63
CA PHE A 58 7.13 -4.57 -7.45
C PHE A 58 8.36 -4.32 -8.33
N GLU A 59 9.52 -4.79 -7.89
CA GLU A 59 10.80 -4.64 -8.60
C GLU A 59 10.86 -5.45 -9.89
N LYS A 60 9.97 -6.43 -10.04
CA LYS A 60 9.85 -7.29 -11.23
C LYS A 60 8.83 -6.77 -12.26
N LEU A 61 8.08 -5.70 -11.95
CA LEU A 61 7.04 -5.16 -12.82
C LEU A 61 7.59 -4.42 -14.05
N ASP A 62 8.78 -3.84 -13.91
CA ASP A 62 9.45 -3.12 -14.98
C ASP A 62 10.98 -3.22 -14.85
N PRO A 63 11.66 -3.92 -15.78
CA PRO A 63 13.13 -3.99 -15.81
C PRO A 63 13.82 -2.62 -15.97
N GLN A 64 13.12 -1.62 -16.54
CA GLN A 64 13.65 -0.28 -16.79
C GLN A 64 13.24 0.73 -15.73
N MET A 65 12.64 0.29 -14.62
CA MET A 65 12.18 1.17 -13.55
C MET A 65 13.33 2.01 -12.98
N GLN A 66 13.16 3.32 -13.02
CA GLN A 66 14.10 4.25 -12.42
C GLN A 66 13.80 4.42 -10.94
N ARG A 67 14.84 4.32 -10.12
CA ARG A 67 14.74 4.31 -8.65
C ARG A 67 15.60 5.41 -8.10
N THR A 68 15.04 6.22 -7.21
CA THR A 68 15.78 7.27 -6.51
C THR A 68 15.64 7.03 -5.01
N LEU A 69 16.78 6.77 -4.36
CA LEU A 69 16.86 6.71 -2.91
C LEU A 69 17.20 8.10 -2.37
N SER A 70 16.60 8.47 -1.24
CA SER A 70 16.81 9.77 -0.60
C SER A 70 16.55 9.68 0.90
N GLY A 71 17.01 10.68 1.65
CA GLY A 71 16.84 10.71 3.11
C GLY A 71 17.85 9.82 3.81
N ALA A 72 17.42 9.14 4.88
CA ALA A 72 18.28 8.24 5.64
C ALA A 72 18.62 6.96 4.83
N ASP A 73 19.76 6.33 5.14
CA ASP A 73 20.17 5.07 4.49
C ASP A 73 19.23 3.90 4.83
N SER A 74 18.67 3.90 6.04
CA SER A 74 17.69 2.90 6.50
C SER A 74 16.88 3.46 7.67
N GLY A 75 15.75 2.84 7.98
CA GLY A 75 14.91 3.27 9.09
C GLY A 75 14.18 4.59 8.83
N LYS A 76 13.74 5.22 9.91
CA LYS A 76 12.89 6.41 9.85
C LYS A 76 13.53 7.52 9.01
N GLY A 77 12.78 8.03 8.03
CA GLY A 77 13.23 9.07 7.10
C GLY A 77 13.95 8.55 5.86
N ALA A 78 14.21 7.24 5.74
CA ALA A 78 14.64 6.65 4.48
C ALA A 78 13.49 6.71 3.48
N ALA A 79 13.80 7.01 2.22
CA ALA A 79 12.80 7.16 1.17
C ALA A 79 13.24 6.55 -0.16
N TYR A 80 12.26 6.05 -0.88
CA TYR A 80 12.39 5.39 -2.17
C TYR A 80 11.34 5.93 -3.12
N ALA A 81 11.75 6.54 -4.22
CA ALA A 81 10.88 6.94 -5.31
C ALA A 81 11.12 6.05 -6.53
N TRP A 82 10.05 5.75 -7.26
CA TRP A 82 10.14 5.00 -8.50
C TRP A 82 9.34 5.66 -9.63
N GLU A 83 9.83 5.48 -10.84
CA GLU A 83 9.13 5.81 -12.07
C GLU A 83 9.34 4.67 -13.08
N GLY A 84 8.24 4.01 -13.45
CA GLY A 84 8.24 2.93 -14.42
C GLY A 84 7.11 3.04 -15.44
N ASN A 85 6.85 1.94 -16.14
CA ASN A 85 5.81 1.82 -17.15
C ASN A 85 4.38 1.93 -16.58
N SER A 86 3.36 1.76 -17.43
CA SER A 86 1.95 1.86 -17.04
C SER A 86 1.49 0.85 -15.98
N LYS A 87 2.23 -0.24 -15.74
CA LYS A 87 1.95 -1.24 -14.71
C LYS A 87 2.64 -0.91 -13.38
N ALA A 88 3.88 -0.46 -13.42
CA ALA A 88 4.65 -0.07 -12.24
C ALA A 88 4.22 1.32 -11.70
N GLY A 89 3.78 2.20 -12.59
CA GLY A 89 3.36 3.55 -12.25
C GLY A 89 4.50 4.44 -11.77
N LYS A 90 4.14 5.49 -11.04
CA LYS A 90 5.09 6.41 -10.39
C LYS A 90 4.64 6.67 -8.97
N GLY A 91 5.56 6.69 -8.03
CA GLY A 91 5.26 7.03 -6.65
C GLY A 91 6.50 7.13 -5.77
N ARG A 92 6.23 7.31 -4.47
CA ARG A 92 7.24 7.42 -3.43
C ARG A 92 6.81 6.69 -2.17
N MET A 93 7.75 6.02 -1.54
CA MET A 93 7.66 5.45 -0.21
C MET A 93 8.61 6.14 0.75
N GLU A 94 8.22 6.23 2.01
CA GLU A 94 9.06 6.73 3.10
C GLU A 94 8.79 5.94 4.37
N ILE A 95 9.85 5.51 5.05
CA ILE A 95 9.73 4.89 6.37
C ILE A 95 9.41 5.99 7.40
N THR A 96 8.21 5.95 7.97
CA THR A 96 7.75 6.93 8.95
C THR A 96 8.02 6.48 10.39
N ASN A 97 8.09 5.17 10.62
CA ASN A 97 8.45 4.58 11.90
C ASN A 97 9.20 3.25 11.69
N SER A 98 10.12 2.94 12.60
CA SER A 98 10.86 1.69 12.56
C SER A 98 11.22 1.25 13.98
N VAL A 99 10.81 0.04 14.33
CA VAL A 99 11.06 -0.62 15.62
C VAL A 99 11.84 -1.91 15.32
N PRO A 100 13.11 -2.02 15.76
CA PRO A 100 13.97 -3.17 15.47
C PRO A 100 13.29 -4.52 15.69
N SER A 101 13.43 -5.42 14.70
CA SER A 101 12.87 -6.79 14.71
C SER A 101 11.36 -6.90 14.93
N SER A 102 10.60 -5.80 14.90
CA SER A 102 9.18 -5.83 15.29
C SER A 102 8.27 -5.11 14.29
N GLN A 103 8.59 -3.89 13.87
CA GLN A 103 7.69 -3.12 13.01
C GLN A 103 8.44 -2.17 12.08
N VAL A 104 7.94 -2.03 10.85
CA VAL A 104 8.32 -0.94 9.93
C VAL A 104 7.04 -0.33 9.36
N ALA A 105 6.82 0.96 9.59
CA ALA A 105 5.69 1.70 9.05
C ALA A 105 6.17 2.60 7.90
N LEU A 106 5.41 2.59 6.81
CA LEU A 106 5.68 3.30 5.58
C LEU A 106 4.51 4.22 5.23
N LYS A 107 4.83 5.38 4.69
CA LYS A 107 3.93 6.15 3.87
C LYS A 107 4.15 5.78 2.40
N LEU A 108 3.07 5.54 1.67
CA LEU A 108 3.09 5.14 0.26
C LEU A 108 2.22 6.12 -0.54
N ASP A 109 2.88 6.95 -1.34
CA ASP A 109 2.27 7.98 -2.16
C ASP A 109 2.38 7.59 -3.63
N PHE A 110 1.27 7.15 -4.24
CA PHE A 110 1.19 6.96 -5.69
C PHE A 110 0.89 8.29 -6.38
N GLU A 111 1.61 8.57 -7.47
CA GLU A 111 1.42 9.75 -8.31
C GLU A 111 0.72 9.43 -9.63
N LYS A 112 1.10 8.32 -10.27
CA LYS A 112 0.54 7.84 -11.55
C LYS A 112 0.23 6.34 -11.47
N PRO A 113 -0.83 5.85 -12.14
CA PRO A 113 -1.78 6.60 -12.98
C PRO A 113 -2.86 7.36 -12.18
N LEU A 114 -3.11 6.96 -10.94
CA LEU A 114 -4.06 7.60 -10.03
C LEU A 114 -3.33 8.00 -8.75
N ARG A 115 -3.57 9.23 -8.29
CA ARG A 115 -3.03 9.67 -7.00
C ARG A 115 -3.71 8.92 -5.86
N ALA A 116 -2.91 8.33 -4.99
CA ALA A 116 -3.39 7.67 -3.79
C ALA A 116 -2.35 7.78 -2.67
N ASN A 117 -2.82 8.10 -1.47
CA ASN A 117 -1.97 8.15 -0.27
C ASN A 117 -2.40 7.00 0.64
N ASN A 118 -1.46 6.11 0.90
CA ASN A 118 -1.67 4.91 1.69
C ASN A 118 -0.65 4.85 2.83
N THR A 119 -1.01 4.13 3.88
CA THR A 119 -0.09 3.72 4.95
C THR A 119 0.13 2.22 4.84
N VAL A 120 1.37 1.79 4.93
CA VAL A 120 1.75 0.38 4.89
C VAL A 120 2.51 0.03 6.16
N ASP A 121 2.07 -1.00 6.87
CA ASP A 121 2.77 -1.53 8.04
C ASP A 121 3.27 -2.94 7.77
N PHE A 122 4.53 -3.17 8.09
CA PHE A 122 5.09 -4.50 8.28
C PHE A 122 5.20 -4.77 9.77
N THR A 123 4.63 -5.89 10.23
CA THR A 123 4.78 -6.40 11.60
C THR A 123 5.47 -7.75 11.54
N LEU A 124 6.50 -7.92 12.37
CA LEU A 124 7.26 -9.14 12.52
C LEU A 124 6.92 -9.73 13.89
N SER A 125 6.27 -10.89 13.89
CA SER A 125 5.92 -11.63 15.11
C SER A 125 6.71 -12.93 15.15
N PRO A 126 7.67 -13.09 16.07
CA PRO A 126 8.37 -14.37 16.26
C PRO A 126 7.38 -15.50 16.54
N SER A 127 7.59 -16.65 15.90
CA SER A 127 6.76 -17.84 16.01
C SER A 127 7.64 -19.10 15.93
N GLY A 128 8.03 -19.63 17.08
CA GLY A 128 8.95 -20.76 17.17
C GLY A 128 10.33 -20.40 16.60
N GLU A 129 10.83 -21.20 15.66
CA GLU A 129 12.11 -20.96 14.96
C GLU A 129 12.01 -19.97 13.78
N GLY A 130 10.82 -19.40 13.54
CA GLY A 130 10.56 -18.50 12.43
C GLY A 130 9.88 -17.21 12.85
N THR A 131 9.43 -16.46 11.85
CA THR A 131 8.73 -15.19 12.04
C THR A 131 7.51 -15.15 11.12
N THR A 132 6.36 -14.80 11.68
CA THR A 132 5.20 -14.39 10.88
C THR A 132 5.36 -12.92 10.52
N VAL A 133 5.48 -12.64 9.23
CA VAL A 133 5.51 -11.28 8.70
C VAL A 133 4.12 -10.94 8.22
N THR A 134 3.53 -9.90 8.79
CA THR A 134 2.24 -9.35 8.39
C THR A 134 2.46 -8.02 7.69
N TRP A 135 1.94 -7.91 6.47
CA TRP A 135 1.87 -6.68 5.70
C TRP A 135 0.42 -6.18 5.71
N ALA A 136 0.22 -4.93 6.09
CA ALA A 136 -1.09 -4.29 6.07
C ALA A 136 -1.03 -2.94 5.35
N MET A 137 -1.85 -2.76 4.31
CA MET A 137 -2.04 -1.48 3.64
C MET A 137 -3.38 -0.88 4.00
N ARG A 138 -3.40 0.41 4.33
CA ARG A 138 -4.60 1.20 4.61
C ARG A 138 -4.63 2.41 3.70
N GLY A 139 -5.82 2.78 3.25
CA GLY A 139 -6.00 3.93 2.37
C GLY A 139 -7.44 4.41 2.35
N ALA A 140 -7.63 5.59 1.76
CA ALA A 140 -8.97 6.12 1.52
C ALA A 140 -9.60 5.44 0.29
N ARG A 141 -10.90 5.13 0.40
CA ARG A 141 -11.70 4.60 -0.69
C ARG A 141 -12.55 5.74 -1.28
N PRO A 142 -12.21 6.28 -2.46
CA PRO A 142 -12.96 7.37 -3.06
C PRO A 142 -14.40 6.91 -3.34
N PHE A 143 -15.35 7.86 -3.30
CA PHE A 143 -16.79 7.56 -3.40
C PHE A 143 -17.14 6.71 -4.63
N ILE A 144 -16.51 6.98 -5.77
CA ILE A 144 -16.72 6.22 -7.02
C ILE A 144 -16.32 4.74 -6.91
N ALA A 145 -15.36 4.42 -6.02
CA ALA A 145 -14.88 3.08 -5.79
C ALA A 145 -15.71 2.33 -4.73
N LYS A 146 -16.70 2.97 -4.10
CA LYS A 146 -17.57 2.35 -3.07
C LYS A 146 -18.73 1.53 -3.65
N LEU A 147 -19.04 1.77 -4.93
CA LEU A 147 -20.02 1.01 -5.71
C LEU A 147 -19.46 -0.36 -6.11
#